data_AF-A0A414PQ36-F1
#
_entry.id   AF-A0A414PQ36-F1
#
_cell.length_a   1.000
_cell.length_b   1.000
_cell.length_c   1.000
_cell.angle_alpha   90.00
_cell.angle_beta   90.00
_cell.angle_gamma   90.00
#
_symmetry.space_group_name_H-M   'P 1'
#
loop_
_entity.id
_entity.type
_entity.pdbx_description
1 polymer ?
#
loop_
_entity_poly.entity_id
_entity_poly.type
_entity_poly.pdbx_seq_one_letter_code
_entity_poly.pdbx_strand_id
1 'polypeptide(L)'
;MEKNNVMNGFILFKDTVCNFDEIKKNLKSDWNIEMNGEIKEEATVFNIGNTMVALSFIPAPVPNGEAEANAKNNIFWEDGVKKTSEHQAQMIVAVTGGKDAVKSSKLFVKVASSILKLENTIGIYKYPTVIPSDMYIEVAEELKEDSFPVLDVVYIGMYRSDNGICGYTEGLKYFGKKEIEVIDTDVEVFELYEFLIDIANYVITCDVKLNDGETIGFSAEQKLPITVTKGVVFEEDTIKIEFNNSNKN
;
A
#
# COMPACT_ATOMS: atom_id res chain seq x y z
N MET A 1 -4.32 -14.97 -21.36
CA MET A 1 -4.69 -13.55 -21.14
C MET A 1 -3.89 -13.09 -19.94
N GLU A 2 -2.95 -12.15 -20.12
CA GLU A 2 -2.30 -11.48 -19.00
C GLU A 2 -3.41 -10.85 -18.14
N LYS A 3 -3.48 -11.18 -16.85
CA LYS A 3 -4.37 -10.47 -15.94
C LYS A 3 -3.86 -9.03 -15.87
N ASN A 4 -4.63 -8.07 -16.39
CA ASN A 4 -4.36 -6.66 -16.13
C ASN A 4 -4.62 -6.41 -14.65
N ASN A 5 -3.58 -6.45 -13.82
CA ASN A 5 -3.69 -6.08 -12.42
C ASN A 5 -4.09 -4.60 -12.33
N VAL A 6 -5.03 -4.30 -11.44
CA VAL A 6 -5.50 -2.93 -11.16
C VAL A 6 -4.98 -2.57 -9.78
N MET A 7 -4.23 -1.47 -9.68
CA MET A 7 -3.95 -0.84 -8.38
C MET A 7 -5.03 0.20 -8.14
N ASN A 8 -5.73 0.12 -7.02
CA ASN A 8 -6.76 1.10 -6.67
C ASN A 8 -6.75 1.45 -5.17
N GLY A 9 -7.40 2.57 -4.85
CA GLY A 9 -7.65 3.03 -3.49
C GLY A 9 -8.64 4.19 -3.47
N PHE A 10 -9.12 4.54 -2.28
CA PHE A 10 -10.13 5.58 -2.08
C PHE A 10 -9.53 6.72 -1.27
N ILE A 11 -9.35 7.88 -1.87
CA ILE A 11 -8.91 9.08 -1.14
C ILE A 11 -10.13 9.68 -0.45
N LEU A 12 -10.02 9.91 0.85
CA LEU A 12 -11.11 10.37 1.71
C LEU A 12 -11.02 11.90 1.89
N PHE A 13 -12.15 12.58 1.72
CA PHE A 13 -12.26 14.04 1.79
C PHE A 13 -13.15 14.47 2.95
N LYS A 14 -12.79 15.55 3.65
CA LYS A 14 -13.55 16.16 4.74
C LYS A 14 -14.84 16.84 4.28
N ASP A 15 -14.92 17.21 3.00
CA ASP A 15 -16.06 17.87 2.39
C ASP A 15 -16.29 17.34 0.96
N THR A 16 -17.31 17.87 0.28
CA THR A 16 -17.73 17.42 -1.06
C THR A 16 -17.12 18.23 -2.21
N VAL A 17 -15.98 18.89 -1.99
CA VAL A 17 -15.30 19.70 -3.01
C VAL A 17 -14.01 19.02 -3.46
N CYS A 18 -13.81 18.93 -4.77
CA CYS A 18 -12.57 18.42 -5.36
C CYS A 18 -11.98 19.44 -6.34
N ASN A 19 -10.74 19.88 -6.08
CA ASN A 19 -10.03 20.82 -6.94
C ASN A 19 -9.12 20.07 -7.94
N PHE A 20 -9.68 19.68 -9.09
CA PHE A 20 -8.91 18.99 -10.13
C PHE A 20 -7.76 19.82 -10.72
N ASP A 21 -7.86 21.16 -10.73
CA ASP A 21 -6.78 21.99 -11.26
C ASP A 21 -5.56 22.01 -10.33
N GLU A 22 -5.79 21.91 -9.02
CA GLU A 22 -4.72 21.73 -8.06
C GLU A 22 -4.11 20.33 -8.13
N ILE A 23 -4.91 19.28 -8.36
CA ILE A 23 -4.40 17.93 -8.65
C ILE A 23 -3.47 17.95 -9.87
N LYS A 24 -3.86 18.61 -10.97
CA LYS A 24 -3.01 18.78 -12.17
C LYS A 24 -1.70 19.48 -11.83
N LYS A 25 -1.77 20.57 -11.06
CA LYS A 25 -0.61 21.36 -10.66
C LYS A 25 0.36 20.52 -9.82
N ASN A 26 -0.14 19.77 -8.84
CA ASN A 26 0.66 18.90 -7.97
C ASN A 26 1.35 17.80 -8.79
N LEU A 27 0.59 17.08 -9.63
CA LEU A 27 1.13 16.05 -10.53
C LEU A 27 2.25 16.58 -11.43
N LYS A 28 2.06 17.76 -12.01
CA LYS A 28 3.06 18.39 -12.88
C LYS A 28 4.28 18.85 -12.09
N SER A 29 4.09 19.48 -10.94
CA SER A 29 5.15 20.02 -10.09
C SER A 29 6.03 18.91 -9.51
N ASP A 30 5.43 17.88 -8.93
CA ASP A 30 6.14 16.87 -8.18
C ASP A 30 6.77 15.80 -9.08
N TRP A 31 6.08 15.46 -10.17
CA TRP A 31 6.37 14.27 -10.96
C TRP A 31 6.56 14.54 -12.46
N ASN A 32 6.35 15.77 -12.90
CA ASN A 32 6.31 16.15 -14.32
C ASN A 32 5.29 15.33 -15.13
N ILE A 33 4.17 14.95 -14.50
CA ILE A 33 3.08 14.20 -15.14
C ILE A 33 1.98 15.16 -15.57
N GLU A 34 1.52 15.05 -16.81
CA GLU A 34 0.41 15.83 -17.35
C GLU A 34 -0.88 15.02 -17.36
N MET A 35 -1.90 15.52 -16.68
CA MET A 35 -3.25 14.96 -16.71
C MET A 35 -4.00 15.55 -17.91
N ASN A 36 -3.80 14.93 -19.08
CA ASN A 36 -4.35 15.37 -20.37
C ASN A 36 -5.78 14.88 -20.65
N GLY A 37 -6.42 14.23 -19.67
CA GLY A 37 -7.80 13.78 -19.76
C GLY A 37 -8.78 14.95 -19.61
N GLU A 38 -9.90 14.89 -20.34
CA GLU A 38 -11.03 15.77 -20.08
C GLU A 38 -11.64 15.42 -18.71
N ILE A 39 -12.07 16.41 -17.95
CA ILE A 39 -12.83 16.21 -16.72
C ILE A 39 -14.31 16.28 -17.10
N LYS A 40 -15.03 15.19 -16.88
CA LYS A 40 -16.45 15.07 -17.20
C LYS A 40 -17.15 14.35 -16.06
N GLU A 41 -18.23 14.93 -15.56
CA GLU A 41 -19.03 14.36 -14.46
C GLU A 41 -18.16 13.97 -13.24
N GLU A 42 -17.27 14.89 -12.82
CA GLU A 42 -16.35 14.67 -11.67
C GLU A 42 -15.39 13.47 -11.84
N ALA A 43 -15.17 13.03 -13.08
CA ALA A 43 -14.24 11.97 -13.42
C ALA A 43 -13.30 12.38 -14.55
N THR A 44 -12.12 11.77 -14.57
CA THR A 44 -11.18 11.92 -15.68
C THR A 44 -10.38 10.64 -15.89
N VAL A 45 -10.02 10.39 -17.15
CA VAL A 45 -9.18 9.26 -17.55
C VAL A 45 -8.09 9.77 -18.46
N PHE A 46 -6.86 9.35 -18.20
CA PHE A 46 -5.70 9.72 -19.01
C PHE A 46 -4.68 8.58 -19.04
N ASN A 47 -3.79 8.60 -20.01
CA ASN A 47 -2.79 7.56 -20.20
C ASN A 47 -1.38 8.10 -20.02
N ILE A 48 -0.53 7.33 -19.35
CA ILE A 48 0.92 7.52 -19.29
C ILE A 48 1.56 6.31 -19.97
N GLY A 49 1.96 6.49 -21.24
CA GLY A 49 2.32 5.38 -22.10
C GLY A 49 1.14 4.44 -22.33
N ASN A 50 1.29 3.16 -21.98
CA ASN A 50 0.22 2.15 -22.07
C ASN A 50 -0.57 1.98 -20.76
N THR A 51 -0.24 2.76 -19.73
CA THR A 51 -0.87 2.65 -18.41
C THR A 51 -1.97 3.70 -18.30
N MET A 52 -3.19 3.25 -18.03
CA MET A 52 -4.36 4.09 -17.83
C MET A 52 -4.47 4.49 -16.36
N VAL A 53 -4.77 5.75 -16.11
CA VAL A 53 -5.14 6.32 -14.81
C VAL A 53 -6.60 6.78 -14.89
N ALA A 54 -7.42 6.35 -13.96
CA ALA A 54 -8.80 6.78 -13.81
C ALA A 54 -9.02 7.39 -12.43
N LEU A 55 -9.59 8.59 -12.41
CA LEU A 55 -10.00 9.30 -11.20
C LEU A 55 -11.51 9.52 -11.26
N SER A 56 -12.22 9.17 -10.20
CA SER A 56 -13.66 9.42 -10.08
C SER A 56 -13.97 9.96 -8.69
N PHE A 57 -14.35 11.22 -8.63
CA PHE A 57 -14.79 11.87 -7.40
C PHE A 57 -16.28 11.59 -7.18
N ILE A 58 -16.60 11.15 -5.98
CA ILE A 58 -17.95 10.81 -5.55
C ILE A 58 -18.25 11.70 -4.33
N PRO A 59 -19.23 12.63 -4.42
CA PRO A 59 -19.60 13.50 -3.31
C PRO A 59 -20.46 12.77 -2.27
N ALA A 60 -19.99 11.61 -1.83
CA ALA A 60 -20.57 10.78 -0.79
C ALA A 60 -19.46 9.97 -0.09
N PRO A 61 -19.60 9.68 1.22
CA PRO A 61 -18.62 8.88 1.95
C PRO A 61 -18.54 7.45 1.40
N VAL A 62 -17.45 6.75 1.75
CA VAL A 62 -17.34 5.31 1.59
C VAL A 62 -18.53 4.64 2.30
N PRO A 63 -19.31 3.78 1.62
CA PRO A 63 -20.50 3.18 2.21
C PRO A 63 -20.21 2.31 3.44
N ASN A 64 -21.26 2.04 4.21
CA ASN A 64 -21.29 1.03 5.29
C ASN A 64 -20.33 1.24 6.47
N GLY A 65 -19.68 2.40 6.57
CA GLY A 65 -18.69 2.65 7.64
C GLY A 65 -17.42 1.80 7.50
N GLU A 66 -17.13 1.31 6.29
CA GLU A 66 -16.06 0.35 6.04
C GLU A 66 -14.67 0.99 6.22
N ALA A 67 -14.50 2.23 5.78
CA ALA A 67 -13.22 2.94 5.92
C ALA A 67 -12.86 3.14 7.40
N GLU A 68 -13.82 3.57 8.22
CA GLU A 68 -13.68 3.80 9.66
C GLU A 68 -13.39 2.50 10.41
N ALA A 69 -14.10 1.43 10.04
CA ALA A 69 -13.90 0.10 10.63
C ALA A 69 -12.50 -0.45 10.35
N ASN A 70 -11.91 -0.13 9.20
CA ASN A 70 -10.56 -0.53 8.83
C ASN A 70 -9.47 0.44 9.32
N ALA A 71 -9.79 1.71 9.57
CA ALA A 71 -8.82 2.69 10.09
C ALA A 71 -8.18 2.25 11.43
N LYS A 72 -8.87 1.43 12.23
CA LYS A 72 -8.34 0.86 13.48
C LYS A 72 -7.12 -0.04 13.28
N ASN A 73 -6.91 -0.56 12.07
CA ASN A 73 -5.80 -1.44 11.75
C ASN A 73 -4.50 -0.63 11.51
N ASN A 74 -4.57 0.70 11.43
CA ASN A 74 -3.41 1.58 11.49
C ASN A 74 -3.06 1.89 12.95
N ILE A 75 -2.25 1.03 13.57
CA ILE A 75 -1.86 1.18 14.98
C ILE A 75 -1.01 2.43 15.26
N PHE A 76 -0.46 3.07 14.22
CA PHE A 76 0.35 4.28 14.34
C PHE A 76 -0.50 5.57 14.26
N TRP A 77 -1.80 5.46 13.99
CA TRP A 77 -2.70 6.59 13.83
C TRP A 77 -3.79 6.62 14.90
N GLU A 78 -3.44 7.16 16.07
CA GLU A 78 -4.27 7.14 17.29
C GLU A 78 -5.71 7.65 17.08
N ASP A 79 -5.87 8.78 16.40
CA ASP A 79 -7.18 9.38 16.08
C ASP A 79 -7.79 8.86 14.76
N GLY A 80 -7.26 7.78 14.20
CA GLY A 80 -7.55 7.38 12.82
C GLY A 80 -9.00 7.04 12.55
N VAL A 81 -9.65 6.30 13.44
CA VAL A 81 -11.07 5.95 13.32
C VAL A 81 -11.93 7.22 13.33
N LYS A 82 -11.65 8.13 14.27
CA LYS A 82 -12.40 9.39 14.41
C LYS A 82 -12.23 10.27 13.18
N LYS A 83 -10.99 10.55 12.77
CA LYS A 83 -10.69 11.38 11.60
C LYS A 83 -11.28 10.76 10.33
N THR A 84 -11.17 9.45 10.16
CA THR A 84 -11.79 8.75 9.02
C THR A 84 -13.31 8.92 9.03
N SER A 85 -13.98 8.86 10.19
CA SER A 85 -15.44 9.02 10.27
C SER A 85 -15.99 10.40 9.86
N GLU A 86 -15.11 11.40 9.75
CA GLU A 86 -15.48 12.75 9.35
C GLU A 86 -15.53 12.92 7.82
N HIS A 87 -15.14 11.90 7.04
CA HIS A 87 -15.15 11.99 5.59
C HIS A 87 -16.57 12.12 5.02
N GLN A 88 -16.73 12.97 4.00
CA GLN A 88 -18.02 13.26 3.36
C GLN A 88 -18.02 12.92 1.87
N ALA A 89 -16.85 12.72 1.29
CA ALA A 89 -16.67 12.35 -0.10
C ALA A 89 -15.45 11.44 -0.27
N GLN A 90 -15.35 10.82 -1.44
CA GLN A 90 -14.24 9.96 -1.81
C GLN A 90 -13.81 10.19 -3.26
N MET A 91 -12.53 9.98 -3.56
CA MET A 91 -12.07 9.80 -4.93
C MET A 91 -11.55 8.37 -5.11
N ILE A 92 -12.15 7.65 -6.06
CA ILE A 92 -11.61 6.38 -6.53
C ILE A 92 -10.44 6.69 -7.45
N VAL A 93 -9.26 6.18 -7.09
CA VAL A 93 -8.05 6.24 -7.90
C VAL A 93 -7.76 4.84 -8.41
N ALA A 94 -7.60 4.67 -9.72
CA ALA A 94 -7.25 3.39 -10.31
C ALA A 94 -6.15 3.54 -11.38
N VAL A 95 -5.18 2.63 -11.35
CA VAL A 95 -4.10 2.51 -12.34
C VAL A 95 -4.09 1.09 -12.90
N THR A 96 -4.19 0.95 -14.22
CA THR A 96 -4.26 -0.36 -14.89
C THR A 96 -3.73 -0.32 -16.34
N GLY A 97 -3.66 -1.47 -17.00
CA GLY A 97 -3.19 -1.62 -18.39
C GLY A 97 -1.66 -1.59 -18.54
N GLY A 98 -0.94 -1.22 -17.48
CA GLY A 98 0.52 -1.32 -17.43
C GLY A 98 0.99 -2.77 -17.37
N LYS A 99 2.06 -3.08 -18.12
CA LYS A 99 2.67 -4.42 -18.16
C LYS A 99 3.65 -4.69 -17.02
N ASP A 100 4.11 -3.64 -16.37
CA ASP A 100 5.12 -3.67 -15.32
C ASP A 100 4.45 -3.22 -14.01
N ALA A 101 4.27 -4.16 -13.09
CA ALA A 101 3.56 -3.92 -11.83
C ALA A 101 4.27 -2.86 -10.98
N VAL A 102 5.61 -2.90 -10.92
CA VAL A 102 6.44 -1.94 -10.17
C VAL A 102 6.28 -0.54 -10.74
N LYS A 103 6.38 -0.36 -12.06
CA LYS A 103 6.15 0.97 -12.67
C LYS A 103 4.73 1.47 -12.46
N SER A 104 3.75 0.57 -12.55
CA SER A 104 2.34 0.92 -12.38
C SER A 104 2.01 1.29 -10.92
N SER A 105 2.61 0.61 -9.94
CA SER A 105 2.45 0.97 -8.53
C SER A 105 3.14 2.31 -8.22
N LYS A 106 4.34 2.56 -8.74
CA LYS A 106 4.99 3.89 -8.62
C LYS A 106 4.11 5.00 -9.22
N LEU A 107 3.47 4.75 -10.37
CA LEU A 107 2.52 5.72 -10.95
C LEU A 107 1.30 5.95 -10.05
N PHE A 108 0.74 4.88 -9.48
CA PHE A 108 -0.35 5.00 -8.51
C PHE A 108 0.05 5.86 -7.32
N VAL A 109 1.23 5.63 -6.73
CA VAL A 109 1.73 6.42 -5.60
C VAL A 109 1.86 7.90 -5.96
N LYS A 110 2.45 8.23 -7.12
CA LYS A 110 2.58 9.60 -7.61
C LYS A 110 1.23 10.30 -7.77
N VAL A 111 0.25 9.59 -8.33
CA VAL A 111 -1.11 10.12 -8.53
C VAL A 111 -1.80 10.33 -7.19
N ALA A 112 -1.80 9.31 -6.32
CA ALA A 112 -2.44 9.38 -5.02
C ALA A 112 -1.84 10.48 -4.13
N SER A 113 -0.51 10.56 -4.02
CA SER A 113 0.17 11.58 -3.22
C SER A 113 -0.10 13.01 -3.73
N SER A 114 -0.23 13.20 -5.04
CA SER A 114 -0.57 14.50 -5.62
C SER A 114 -1.99 14.95 -5.27
N ILE A 115 -2.93 14.02 -5.13
CA ILE A 115 -4.30 14.29 -4.71
C ILE A 115 -4.37 14.50 -3.20
N LEU A 116 -3.64 13.70 -2.42
CA LEU A 116 -3.56 13.82 -0.95
C LEU A 116 -2.96 15.16 -0.49
N LYS A 117 -2.31 15.92 -1.38
CA LYS A 117 -1.86 17.30 -1.09
C LYS A 117 -2.99 18.32 -1.02
N LEU A 118 -4.20 17.99 -1.43
CA LEU A 118 -5.36 18.86 -1.24
C LEU A 118 -5.67 19.00 0.26
N GLU A 119 -5.90 20.24 0.73
CA GLU A 119 -6.04 20.58 2.15
C GLU A 119 -7.20 19.85 2.86
N ASN A 120 -8.24 19.50 2.09
CA ASN A 120 -9.43 18.83 2.60
C ASN A 120 -9.34 17.29 2.57
N THR A 121 -8.20 16.71 2.19
CA THR A 121 -8.03 15.25 2.28
C THR A 121 -7.71 14.80 3.71
N ILE A 122 -8.08 13.57 4.02
CA ILE A 122 -7.86 12.92 5.31
C ILE A 122 -6.77 11.85 5.18
N GLY A 123 -6.84 11.07 4.11
CA GLY A 123 -5.97 9.95 3.85
C GLY A 123 -6.51 9.08 2.72
N ILE A 124 -5.88 7.93 2.54
CA ILE A 124 -6.27 6.93 1.56
C ILE A 124 -6.70 5.64 2.26
N TYR A 125 -7.92 5.19 1.96
CA TYR A 125 -8.41 3.86 2.33
C TYR A 125 -7.94 2.85 1.27
N LYS A 126 -7.02 1.95 1.68
CA LYS A 126 -6.38 0.95 0.81
C LYS A 126 -5.78 -0.19 1.61
N TYR A 127 -6.04 -1.43 1.16
CA TYR A 127 -5.88 -2.64 1.99
C TYR A 127 -6.70 -2.47 3.29
N PRO A 128 -6.75 -3.38 4.27
CA PRO A 128 -7.69 -3.20 5.37
C PRO A 128 -7.16 -2.13 6.34
N THR A 129 -6.87 -0.91 5.88
CA THR A 129 -6.40 0.21 6.68
C THR A 129 -6.64 1.55 5.98
N VAL A 130 -6.49 2.64 6.73
CA VAL A 130 -6.45 4.00 6.20
C VAL A 130 -5.10 4.61 6.53
N ILE A 131 -4.41 5.13 5.51
CA ILE A 131 -3.12 5.82 5.64
C ILE A 131 -3.38 7.33 5.57
N PRO A 132 -2.99 8.11 6.60
CA PRO A 132 -3.11 9.56 6.62
C PRO A 132 -2.40 10.25 5.44
N SER A 133 -2.95 11.37 5.00
CA SER A 133 -2.39 12.12 3.85
C SER A 133 -0.92 12.47 4.05
N ASP A 134 -0.54 12.96 5.23
CA ASP A 134 0.83 13.36 5.56
C ASP A 134 1.80 12.18 5.52
N MET A 135 1.47 11.06 6.17
CA MET A 135 2.29 9.85 6.16
C MET A 135 2.47 9.28 4.74
N TYR A 136 1.40 9.20 3.95
CA TYR A 136 1.48 8.69 2.57
C TYR A 136 2.31 9.63 1.67
N ILE A 137 2.16 10.95 1.84
CA ILE A 137 2.96 11.93 1.09
C ILE A 137 4.45 11.78 1.45
N GLU A 138 4.77 11.62 2.74
CA GLU A 138 6.15 11.44 3.20
C GLU A 138 6.81 10.19 2.58
N VAL A 139 6.13 9.04 2.62
CA VAL A 139 6.61 7.80 1.98
C VAL A 139 6.74 7.97 0.46
N ALA A 140 5.82 8.68 -0.19
CA ALA A 140 5.89 8.92 -1.63
C ALA A 140 7.14 9.71 -2.05
N GLU A 141 7.75 10.51 -1.17
CA GLU A 141 8.97 11.26 -1.46
C GLU A 141 10.18 10.34 -1.71
N GLU A 142 10.18 9.10 -1.20
CA GLU A 142 11.20 8.09 -1.51
C GLU A 142 11.39 7.88 -3.03
N LEU A 143 10.32 8.08 -3.82
CA LEU A 143 10.38 7.99 -5.28
C LEU A 143 11.28 9.04 -5.93
N LYS A 144 11.58 10.14 -5.25
CA LYS A 144 12.51 11.17 -5.74
C LYS A 144 13.96 10.79 -5.49
N GLU A 145 14.21 9.86 -4.56
CA GLU A 145 15.52 9.30 -4.24
C GLU A 145 15.76 7.95 -4.93
N ASP A 146 14.99 7.65 -5.98
CA ASP A 146 14.99 6.36 -6.71
C ASP A 146 14.67 5.12 -5.84
N SER A 147 14.18 5.32 -4.62
CA SER A 147 13.75 4.26 -3.70
C SER A 147 12.33 3.78 -4.02
N PHE A 148 11.93 2.64 -3.43
CA PHE A 148 10.63 2.04 -3.66
C PHE A 148 9.73 2.22 -2.43
N PRO A 149 8.57 2.91 -2.55
CA PRO A 149 7.70 3.27 -1.43
C PRO A 149 6.87 2.08 -0.96
N VAL A 150 7.49 1.15 -0.22
CA VAL A 150 6.85 -0.10 0.21
C VAL A 150 5.56 0.17 0.97
N LEU A 151 5.59 1.10 1.92
CA LEU A 151 4.45 1.37 2.81
C LEU A 151 3.22 1.97 2.11
N ASP A 152 3.39 2.55 0.90
CA ASP A 152 2.26 3.05 0.10
C ASP A 152 1.60 1.94 -0.76
N VAL A 153 2.32 0.83 -0.97
CA VAL A 153 1.91 -0.24 -1.90
C VAL A 153 1.74 -1.61 -1.25
N VAL A 154 2.22 -1.80 -0.03
CA VAL A 154 2.05 -3.00 0.80
C VAL A 154 1.71 -2.56 2.22
N TYR A 155 0.59 -3.06 2.74
CA TYR A 155 0.24 -2.90 4.14
C TYR A 155 0.99 -3.92 4.99
N ILE A 156 1.58 -3.47 6.09
CA ILE A 156 2.21 -4.34 7.10
C ILE A 156 1.27 -4.41 8.30
N GLY A 157 0.61 -5.55 8.45
CA GLY A 157 -0.29 -5.82 9.57
C GLY A 157 0.41 -6.55 10.69
N MET A 158 0.02 -6.28 11.93
CA MET A 158 0.56 -6.94 13.12
C MET A 158 -0.56 -7.25 14.11
N TYR A 159 -0.43 -8.38 14.79
CA TYR A 159 -1.33 -8.78 15.86
C TYR A 159 -0.58 -9.60 16.91
N ARG A 160 -1.14 -9.67 18.12
CA ARG A 160 -0.57 -10.48 19.20
C ARG A 160 -1.29 -11.82 19.28
N SER A 161 -0.51 -12.90 19.40
CA SER A 161 -1.01 -14.24 19.70
C SER A 161 -0.71 -14.59 21.16
N ASP A 162 -1.12 -15.80 21.59
CA ASP A 162 -0.79 -16.32 22.91
C ASP A 162 0.72 -16.60 23.09
N ASN A 163 1.46 -16.79 21.99
CA ASN A 163 2.86 -17.23 22.01
C ASN A 163 3.86 -16.14 21.61
N GLY A 164 3.40 -15.02 21.04
CA GLY A 164 4.30 -13.97 20.57
C GLY A 164 3.61 -12.87 19.78
N ILE A 165 4.38 -12.18 18.96
CA ILE A 165 3.87 -11.21 17.99
C ILE A 165 3.80 -11.91 16.63
N CYS A 166 2.75 -11.61 15.86
CA CYS A 166 2.62 -12.03 14.47
C CYS A 166 2.60 -10.80 13.58
N GLY A 167 3.16 -10.92 12.39
CA GLY A 167 3.17 -9.88 11.38
C GLY A 167 2.92 -10.44 10.00
N TYR A 168 2.34 -9.65 9.11
CA TYR A 168 2.02 -10.08 7.76
C TYR A 168 2.06 -8.94 6.75
N THR A 169 2.26 -9.28 5.49
CA THR A 169 2.11 -8.36 4.36
C THR A 169 0.73 -8.48 3.73
N GLU A 170 0.21 -7.38 3.19
CA GLU A 170 -0.93 -7.40 2.28
C GLU A 170 -0.72 -6.42 1.12
N GLY A 171 -0.64 -6.95 -0.10
CA GLY A 171 -0.38 -6.18 -1.31
C GLY A 171 0.61 -6.86 -2.26
N LEU A 172 1.39 -7.83 -1.79
CA LEU A 172 2.36 -8.58 -2.60
C LEU A 172 1.70 -9.33 -3.76
N LYS A 173 0.43 -9.74 -3.62
CA LYS A 173 -0.35 -10.34 -4.71
C LYS A 173 -0.42 -9.48 -5.97
N TYR A 174 -0.45 -8.15 -5.83
CA TYR A 174 -0.45 -7.24 -6.98
C TYR A 174 0.81 -7.41 -7.85
N PHE A 175 1.94 -7.79 -7.23
CA PHE A 175 3.22 -8.06 -7.88
C PHE A 175 3.38 -9.54 -8.28
N GLY A 176 2.33 -10.36 -8.17
CA GLY A 176 2.39 -11.80 -8.46
C GLY A 176 3.15 -12.62 -7.42
N LYS A 177 3.30 -12.08 -6.21
CA LYS A 177 4.01 -12.71 -5.09
C LYS A 177 3.01 -13.19 -4.03
N LYS A 178 3.40 -14.19 -3.23
CA LYS A 178 2.60 -14.62 -2.08
C LYS A 178 2.78 -13.60 -0.95
N GLU A 179 1.74 -13.42 -0.15
CA GLU A 179 1.87 -12.67 1.10
C GLU A 179 2.80 -13.41 2.06
N ILE A 180 3.48 -12.66 2.91
CA ILE A 180 4.45 -13.14 3.87
C ILE A 180 3.85 -13.01 5.26
N GLU A 181 4.04 -14.02 6.11
CA GLU A 181 3.67 -13.98 7.53
C GLU A 181 4.86 -14.43 8.39
N VAL A 182 5.08 -13.76 9.51
CA VAL A 182 5.92 -14.21 10.62
C VAL A 182 4.97 -14.52 11.77
N ILE A 183 5.06 -15.73 12.32
CA ILE A 183 4.12 -16.24 13.32
C ILE A 183 4.85 -16.44 14.63
N ASP A 184 4.22 -16.00 15.73
CA ASP A 184 4.65 -16.25 17.12
C ASP A 184 6.13 -15.89 17.38
N THR A 185 6.58 -14.76 16.84
CA THR A 185 7.96 -14.31 17.06
C THR A 185 8.15 -13.67 18.44
N ASP A 186 9.36 -13.86 18.98
CA ASP A 186 9.83 -13.26 20.23
C ASP A 186 10.64 -11.97 20.02
N VAL A 187 10.76 -11.47 18.78
CA VAL A 187 11.40 -10.17 18.48
C VAL A 187 10.50 -8.99 18.85
N GLU A 188 11.09 -7.80 18.96
CA GLU A 188 10.34 -6.58 19.26
C GLU A 188 9.43 -6.17 18.09
N VAL A 189 8.29 -5.53 18.40
CA VAL A 189 7.27 -5.13 17.39
C VAL A 189 7.88 -4.32 16.24
N PHE A 190 8.72 -3.35 16.58
CA PHE A 190 9.32 -2.47 15.59
C PHE A 190 10.35 -3.20 14.72
N GLU A 191 11.11 -4.14 15.29
CA GLU A 191 12.07 -4.96 14.56
C GLU A 191 11.37 -5.90 13.56
N LEU A 192 10.23 -6.49 13.95
CA LEU A 192 9.39 -7.26 13.03
C LEU A 192 8.83 -6.38 11.90
N TYR A 193 8.39 -5.17 12.24
CA TYR A 193 7.83 -4.22 11.28
C TYR A 193 8.87 -3.83 10.21
N GLU A 194 10.08 -3.45 10.62
CA GLU A 194 11.20 -3.17 9.71
C GLU A 194 11.56 -4.39 8.86
N PHE A 195 11.66 -5.58 9.48
CA PHE A 195 11.95 -6.82 8.76
C PHE A 195 10.96 -7.10 7.62
N LEU A 196 9.66 -6.94 7.87
CA LEU A 196 8.63 -7.16 6.86
C LEU A 196 8.69 -6.12 5.73
N ILE A 197 9.00 -4.87 6.04
CA ILE A 197 9.24 -3.83 5.02
C ILE A 197 10.42 -4.20 4.14
N ASP A 198 11.55 -4.59 4.74
CA ASP A 198 12.77 -4.91 4.02
C ASP A 198 12.59 -6.15 3.11
N ILE A 199 11.95 -7.20 3.62
CA ILE A 199 11.67 -8.38 2.80
C ILE A 199 10.67 -8.06 1.68
N ALA A 200 9.61 -7.29 1.95
CA ALA A 200 8.68 -6.86 0.92
C ALA A 200 9.39 -6.03 -0.17
N ASN A 201 10.26 -5.09 0.23
CA ASN A 201 11.09 -4.31 -0.67
C ASN A 201 11.94 -5.23 -1.56
N TYR A 202 12.66 -6.17 -0.96
CA TYR A 202 13.54 -7.11 -1.65
C TYR A 202 12.76 -7.98 -2.65
N VAL A 203 11.64 -8.57 -2.21
CA VAL A 203 10.80 -9.44 -3.05
C VAL A 203 10.24 -8.68 -4.25
N ILE A 204 9.86 -7.40 -4.08
CA ILE A 204 9.32 -6.59 -5.17
C ILE A 204 10.43 -6.08 -6.10
N THR A 205 11.44 -5.41 -5.56
CA THR A 205 12.45 -4.69 -6.36
C THR A 205 13.46 -5.62 -7.03
N CYS A 206 13.76 -6.78 -6.44
CA CYS A 206 14.62 -7.80 -7.03
C CYS A 206 13.83 -8.88 -7.79
N ASP A 207 12.50 -8.76 -7.89
CA ASP A 207 11.60 -9.74 -8.52
C ASP A 207 11.79 -11.18 -7.99
N VAL A 208 12.09 -11.32 -6.69
CA VAL A 208 12.41 -12.61 -6.08
C VAL A 208 11.14 -13.43 -5.85
N LYS A 209 11.23 -14.74 -6.01
CA LYS A 209 10.18 -15.69 -5.64
C LYS A 209 10.70 -16.59 -4.54
N LEU A 210 10.09 -16.50 -3.36
CA LEU A 210 10.39 -17.35 -2.22
C LEU A 210 9.66 -18.69 -2.37
N ASN A 211 10.37 -19.80 -2.18
CA ASN A 211 9.84 -21.15 -2.30
C ASN A 211 9.95 -21.93 -0.98
N ASP A 212 9.13 -22.97 -0.88
CA ASP A 212 9.11 -23.87 0.27
C ASP A 212 10.47 -24.56 0.47
N GLY A 213 10.97 -24.59 1.70
CA GLY A 213 12.24 -25.23 2.05
C GLY A 213 13.48 -24.40 1.74
N GLU A 214 13.34 -23.20 1.17
CA GLU A 214 14.45 -22.25 1.03
C GLU A 214 14.76 -21.52 2.36
N THR A 215 15.84 -20.75 2.37
CA THR A 215 16.16 -19.82 3.45
C THR A 215 16.39 -18.42 2.87
N ILE A 216 16.05 -17.39 3.63
CA ILE A 216 16.37 -15.99 3.30
C ILE A 216 17.20 -15.36 4.42
N GLY A 217 18.03 -14.38 4.08
CA GLY A 217 18.79 -13.61 5.04
C GLY A 217 19.35 -12.34 4.42
N PHE A 218 19.58 -11.33 5.26
CA PHE A 218 20.20 -10.06 4.89
C PHE A 218 21.73 -10.07 4.99
N SER A 219 22.31 -11.19 5.46
CA SER A 219 23.74 -11.48 5.48
C SER A 219 24.02 -12.87 4.89
N ALA A 220 25.28 -13.21 4.68
CA ALA A 220 25.67 -14.54 4.19
C ALA A 220 25.48 -15.62 5.26
N GLU A 221 25.49 -15.22 6.53
CA GLU A 221 25.40 -16.07 7.71
C GLU A 221 23.94 -16.32 8.12
N GLN A 222 23.08 -15.31 7.97
CA GLN A 222 21.68 -15.39 8.37
C GLN A 222 20.92 -16.34 7.43
N LYS A 223 20.22 -17.30 8.03
CA LYS A 223 19.40 -18.29 7.31
C LYS A 223 18.09 -18.47 8.02
N LEU A 224 17.10 -17.69 7.61
CA LEU A 224 15.73 -17.75 8.09
C LEU A 224 14.96 -18.78 7.26
N PRO A 225 14.53 -19.91 7.85
CA PRO A 225 13.74 -20.92 7.15
C PRO A 225 12.45 -20.37 6.54
N ILE A 226 12.13 -20.86 5.34
CA ILE A 226 10.90 -20.56 4.63
C ILE A 226 10.05 -21.81 4.54
N THR A 227 8.77 -21.68 4.91
CA THR A 227 7.75 -22.69 4.57
C THR A 227 6.60 -22.06 3.81
N VAL A 228 5.96 -22.82 2.95
CA VAL A 228 4.76 -22.42 2.22
C VAL A 228 3.60 -23.25 2.71
N THR A 229 2.74 -22.61 3.48
CA THR A 229 1.57 -23.26 4.09
C THR A 229 0.36 -22.35 3.99
N LYS A 230 -0.83 -22.90 4.31
CA LYS A 230 -2.06 -22.13 4.41
C LYS A 230 -1.85 -20.89 5.28
N GLY A 231 -2.33 -19.74 4.81
CA GLY A 231 -2.29 -18.49 5.56
C GLY A 231 -2.98 -18.60 6.91
N VAL A 232 -2.49 -17.84 7.88
CA VAL A 232 -3.19 -17.70 9.18
C VAL A 232 -4.19 -16.56 9.08
N VAL A 233 -3.77 -15.44 8.48
CA VAL A 233 -4.64 -14.30 8.16
C VAL A 233 -5.40 -14.52 6.84
N PHE A 234 -4.86 -15.35 5.96
CA PHE A 234 -5.26 -15.46 4.56
C PHE A 234 -5.85 -16.82 4.19
N GLU A 235 -6.82 -16.83 3.26
CA GLU A 235 -7.40 -18.08 2.73
C GLU A 235 -6.49 -18.77 1.71
N GLU A 236 -5.44 -18.14 1.20
CA GLU A 236 -4.47 -18.80 0.30
C GLU A 236 -3.20 -19.23 1.03
N ASP A 237 -2.33 -19.94 0.34
CA ASP A 237 -1.00 -20.25 0.85
C ASP A 237 -0.13 -18.98 0.90
N THR A 238 0.60 -18.84 1.99
CA THR A 238 1.52 -17.73 2.27
C THR A 238 2.94 -18.24 2.46
N ILE A 239 3.91 -17.32 2.40
CA ILE A 239 5.29 -17.57 2.82
C ILE A 239 5.34 -17.37 4.34
N LYS A 240 5.79 -18.38 5.08
CA LYS A 240 6.13 -18.23 6.50
C LYS A 240 7.64 -18.10 6.60
N ILE A 241 8.12 -17.03 7.25
CA ILE A 241 9.54 -16.86 7.55
C ILE A 241 9.72 -16.97 9.06
N GLU A 242 10.61 -17.87 9.49
CA GLU A 242 10.93 -18.03 10.90
C GLU A 242 11.96 -16.98 11.31
N PHE A 243 11.48 -15.85 11.85
CA PHE A 243 12.29 -14.73 12.31
C PHE A 243 12.15 -14.57 13.83
N ASN A 244 13.19 -14.94 14.59
CA ASN A 244 13.22 -14.99 16.06
C ASN A 244 14.57 -14.46 16.59
N ASN A 245 14.64 -14.10 17.87
CA ASN A 245 15.90 -13.65 18.50
C ASN A 245 17.04 -14.68 18.38
N SER A 246 16.71 -15.97 18.31
CA SER A 246 17.69 -17.06 18.18
C SER A 246 18.32 -17.19 16.79
N ASN A 247 17.70 -16.63 15.75
CA ASN A 247 18.13 -16.82 14.36
C ASN A 247 18.22 -15.51 13.54
N LYS A 248 17.95 -14.35 14.16
CA LYS A 248 18.01 -13.05 13.50
C LYS A 248 19.42 -12.51 13.23
N ASN A 249 20.46 -13.11 13.82
CA ASN A 249 21.86 -12.70 13.62
C ASN A 249 22.59 -13.66 12.67
#